data_AF-R9UEM6-F1
#
_entry.id   AF-R9UEM6-F1
#
_cell.length_a   1.000
_cell.length_b   1.000
_cell.length_c   1.000
_cell.angle_alpha   90.00
_cell.angle_beta   90.00
_cell.angle_gamma   90.00
#
_symmetry.space_group_name_H-M   'P 1'
#
loop_
_entity.id
_entity.type
_entity.pdbx_description
1 polymer ?
#
loop_
_entity_poly.entity_id
_entity_poly.type
_entity_poly.pdbx_seq_one_letter_code
_entity_poly.pdbx_strand_id
1 'polypeptide(L)' 'PFGSGRRVCPAVFFSVQALGLTLASLLQQFDLKTPSNELVDMTETSGMTNNKATPLEVLLAPRLSPNMYHHEL' A
#
# COMPACT_ATOMS: atom_id res chain seq x y z
N PRO A 1 -7.69 3.36 -15.19
CA PRO A 1 -6.79 2.28 -14.70
C PRO A 1 -7.24 0.84 -15.05
N PHE A 2 -8.53 0.55 -15.20
CA PHE A 2 -9.01 -0.85 -15.34
C PHE A 2 -9.48 -1.26 -16.74
N GLY A 3 -9.20 -0.45 -17.76
CA GLY A 3 -9.70 -0.67 -19.12
C GLY A 3 -11.22 -0.44 -19.26
N SER A 4 -11.80 -0.90 -20.37
CA SER A 4 -13.23 -0.78 -20.67
C SER A 4 -13.69 -1.82 -21.70
N GLY A 5 -15.01 -2.00 -21.84
CA GLY A 5 -15.61 -2.89 -22.83
C GLY A 5 -15.31 -4.37 -22.59
N ARG A 6 -15.17 -5.16 -23.68
CA ARG A 6 -14.96 -6.62 -23.61
C ARG A 6 -13.64 -7.06 -22.96
N ARG A 7 -12.68 -6.13 -22.81
CA ARG A 7 -11.36 -6.36 -22.22
C ARG A 7 -11.16 -5.59 -20.91
N VAL A 8 -12.24 -5.17 -20.26
CA VAL A 8 -12.17 -4.59 -18.92
C VAL A 8 -11.58 -5.59 -17.94
N CYS A 9 -10.80 -5.10 -16.96
CA CYS A 9 -10.29 -5.95 -15.89
C CYS A 9 -11.46 -6.62 -15.16
N PRO A 10 -11.52 -7.97 -15.07
CA PRO A 10 -12.63 -8.65 -14.43
C PRO A 10 -12.66 -8.43 -12.90
N ALA A 11 -11.56 -7.95 -12.32
CA ALA A 11 -11.38 -7.79 -10.89
C ALA A 11 -11.57 -6.35 -10.37
N VAL A 12 -12.21 -5.44 -11.12
CA VAL A 12 -12.33 -4.01 -10.72
C VAL A 12 -12.85 -3.87 -9.29
N PHE A 13 -14.03 -4.41 -9.00
CA PHE A 13 -14.66 -4.26 -7.69
C PHE A 13 -13.85 -4.92 -6.59
N PHE A 14 -13.32 -6.12 -6.84
CA PHE A 14 -12.45 -6.82 -5.89
C PHE A 14 -11.22 -5.98 -5.55
N SER A 15 -10.53 -5.43 -6.56
CA SER A 15 -9.31 -4.67 -6.36
C SER A 15 -9.54 -3.40 -5.53
N VAL A 16 -10.67 -2.72 -5.74
CA VAL A 16 -11.02 -1.52 -4.97
C VAL A 16 -11.27 -1.87 -3.49
N GLN A 17 -12.03 -2.93 -3.22
CA GLN A 17 -12.31 -3.36 -1.86
C GLN A 17 -11.06 -3.88 -1.15
N ALA A 18 -10.27 -4.72 -1.82
CA ALA A 18 -9.03 -5.28 -1.27
C ALA A 18 -8.01 -4.17 -0.96
N LEU A 19 -7.84 -3.20 -1.88
CA LEU A 19 -6.97 -2.06 -1.65
C LEU A 19 -7.45 -1.21 -0.48
N GLY A 20 -8.76 -0.93 -0.39
CA GLY A 20 -9.34 -0.19 0.72
C GLY A 20 -9.08 -0.85 2.07
N LEU A 21 -9.33 -2.15 2.20
CA LEU A 21 -9.08 -2.90 3.44
C LEU A 21 -7.58 -2.96 3.79
N THR A 22 -6.72 -3.16 2.80
CA THR A 22 -5.27 -3.21 3.00
C THR A 22 -4.74 -1.87 3.51
N LEU A 23 -5.14 -0.76 2.87
CA LEU A 23 -4.74 0.59 3.28
C LEU A 23 -5.31 0.96 4.65
N ALA A 24 -6.59 0.65 4.90
CA ALA A 24 -7.21 0.92 6.19
C ALA A 24 -6.49 0.19 7.33
N SER A 25 -6.16 -1.09 7.13
CA SER A 25 -5.44 -1.89 8.13
C SER A 25 -4.04 -1.34 8.38
N LEU A 26 -3.30 -1.04 7.31
CA LEU A 26 -1.94 -0.52 7.38
C LEU A 26 -1.88 0.86 8.07
N LEU A 27 -2.78 1.79 7.71
CA LEU A 27 -2.84 3.13 8.30
C LEU A 27 -3.35 3.12 9.74
N GLN A 28 -4.27 2.20 10.07
CA GLN A 28 -4.77 2.06 11.43
C GLN A 28 -3.71 1.49 12.38
N GLN A 29 -2.90 0.55 11.89
CA GLN A 29 -1.95 -0.18 12.73
C GLN A 29 -0.57 0.51 12.82
N PHE A 30 -0.15 1.30 11.83
CA PHE A 30 1.22 1.82 11.76
C PHE A 30 1.29 3.33 11.48
N ASP A 31 2.27 3.98 12.09
CA ASP A 31 2.76 5.31 11.71
C ASP A 31 3.85 5.10 10.66
N LEU A 32 3.69 5.72 9.49
CA LEU A 32 4.57 5.56 8.34
C LEU A 32 5.39 6.82 8.13
N LYS A 33 6.71 6.66 8.07
CA LYS A 33 7.64 7.77 7.80
C LYS A 33 8.66 7.36 6.76
N THR A 34 9.17 8.32 6.00
CA THR A 34 10.34 8.11 5.14
C THR A 34 11.62 8.27 5.97
N PRO A 35 12.71 7.56 5.64
CA PRO A 35 13.97 7.67 6.38
C PRO A 35 14.58 9.09 6.38
N SER A 36 14.49 9.81 5.26
CA SER A 36 15.11 11.14 5.10
C SER A 36 14.13 12.32 5.12
N ASN A 37 12.82 12.07 5.28
CA ASN A 37 11.76 13.09 5.17
C ASN A 37 11.78 13.88 3.83
N GLU A 38 12.54 13.40 2.85
CA GLU A 38 12.61 13.94 1.50
C GLU A 38 11.43 13.45 0.66
N LEU A 39 11.24 14.10 -0.49
CA LEU A 39 10.27 13.65 -1.48
C LEU A 39 10.65 12.25 -1.97
N VAL A 40 9.65 11.36 -1.97
CA VAL A 40 9.79 10.02 -2.51
C VAL A 40 10.03 10.11 -4.02
N ASP A 41 11.09 9.49 -4.51
CA ASP A 41 11.33 9.33 -5.94
C ASP A 41 10.20 8.47 -6.57
N MET A 42 9.52 9.05 -7.56
CA MET A 42 8.41 8.43 -8.29
C MET A 42 8.82 8.04 -9.73
N THR A 43 10.11 8.11 -10.06
CA THR A 43 10.63 7.68 -11.36
C THR A 43 10.27 6.21 -11.60
N GLU A 44 9.79 5.88 -12.79
CA GLU A 44 9.32 4.53 -13.13
C GLU A 44 10.44 3.64 -13.73
N THR A 45 10.33 2.34 -13.50
CA THR A 45 11.06 1.31 -14.24
C THR A 45 10.21 0.86 -15.42
N SER A 46 10.84 0.63 -16.57
CA SER A 46 10.20 0.04 -17.74
C SER A 46 9.59 -1.34 -17.42
N GLY A 47 8.30 -1.54 -17.72
CA GLY A 47 7.62 -2.81 -17.49
C GLY A 47 6.12 -2.77 -17.78
N MET A 48 5.46 -3.92 -17.58
CA MET A 48 4.01 -4.04 -17.75
C MET A 48 3.21 -3.36 -16.62
N THR A 49 3.83 -3.19 -15.44
CA THR A 49 3.29 -2.45 -14.29
C THR A 49 4.19 -1.24 -14.00
N ASN A 50 3.60 -0.13 -13.54
CA ASN A 50 4.36 1.05 -13.12
C ASN A 50 5.02 0.79 -11.76
N ASN A 51 6.23 0.23 -11.79
CA ASN A 51 7.06 0.01 -10.62
C ASN A 51 8.05 1.17 -10.49
N LYS A 52 8.42 1.55 -9.27
CA LYS A 52 9.44 2.58 -9.04
C LYS A 52 10.82 2.11 -9.52
N ALA A 53 11.63 3.05 -10.01
CA ALA A 53 13.03 2.85 -10.39
C ALA A 53 13.92 2.58 -9.18
N THR A 54 13.64 3.27 -8.08
CA THR A 54 14.28 3.10 -6.79
C THR A 54 13.29 2.44 -5.80
N PRO A 55 13.72 1.46 -5.01
CA PRO A 55 12.85 0.85 -3.99
C PRO A 55 12.31 1.91 -3.02
N LEU A 56 11.03 1.79 -2.65
CA LEU A 56 10.46 2.63 -1.61
C LEU A 56 10.90 2.12 -0.23
N GLU A 57 11.63 2.96 0.51
CA GLU A 57 11.97 2.70 1.90
C GLU A 57 11.01 3.43 2.84
N VAL A 58 10.51 2.71 3.84
CA VAL A 58 9.59 3.22 4.87
C VAL A 58 9.97 2.71 6.25
N LEU A 59 9.86 3.58 7.24
CA LEU A 59 9.92 3.24 8.65
C LEU A 59 8.49 3.03 9.15
N LEU A 60 8.27 1.88 9.80
CA LEU A 60 6.97 1.51 10.37
C LEU A 60 7.07 1.48 11.89
N ALA A 61 6.18 2.19 12.58
CA ALA A 61 6.02 2.10 14.03
C ALA A 61 4.58 1.71 14.38
N PRO A 62 4.34 0.73 15.27
CA PRO A 62 2.99 0.42 15.75
C PRO A 62 2.31 1.66 16.35
N ARG A 63 1.05 1.94 15.98
CA ARG A 63 0.26 3.06 16.53
C ARG A 63 -0.40 2.72 17.85
N LEU A 64 -0.78 1.46 18.03
CA LEU A 64 -1.48 1.00 19.21
C LEU A 64 -0.49 0.45 20.23
N SER A 65 -0.91 0.37 21.49
CA SER A 65 -0.13 -0.27 22.53
C SER A 65 0.04 -1.77 22.24
N PRO A 66 1.16 -2.41 22.63
CA PRO A 66 1.45 -3.80 22.29
C PRO A 66 0.33 -4.80 22.69
N ASN A 67 -0.33 -4.56 23.83
CA ASN A 67 -1.45 -5.37 24.33
C ASN A 67 -2.68 -5.37 23.41
N MET A 68 -2.83 -4.41 22.50
CA MET A 68 -3.93 -4.35 21.53
C MET A 68 -3.72 -5.30 20.33
N TYR A 69 -2.52 -5.84 20.15
CA TYR A 69 -2.22 -6.81 19.08
C TYR A 69 -2.23 -8.25 19.58
N HIS A 70 -2.24 -8.46 20.89
CA HIS A 70 -2.40 -9.77 21.49
C HIS A 70 -3.89 -10.09 21.60
N HIS A 71 -4.35 -11.05 20.80
CA HIS A 71 -5.57 -11.77 21.13
C HIS A 71 -5.20 -12.82 22.18
N GLU A 72 -5.74 -12.72 23.40
CA GLU A 72 -5.65 -13.81 24.37
C GLU A 72 -6.31 -15.05 23.74
N LEU A 73 -5.53 -16.11 23.59
CA LEU A 73 -5.96 -17.48 23.28
C LEU A 73 -5.76 -18.34 24.52
#